data_AF-A0A4E0RAR4-F1
#
_entry.id   AF-A0A4E0RAR4-F1
#
_cell.length_a   1.000
_cell.length_b   1.000
_cell.length_c   1.000
_cell.angle_alpha   90.00
_cell.angle_beta   90.00
_cell.angle_gamma   90.00
#
_symmetry.space_group_name_H-M   'P 1'
#
loop_
_entity.id
_entity.type
_entity.pdbx_description
1 polymer ?
#
loop_
_entity_poly.entity_id
_entity_poly.type
_entity_poly.pdbx_seq_one_letter_code
_entity_poly.pdbx_strand_id
1 'polypeptide(L)'
;MIEWGNHWARGLHLRSKNLRAVAGLFSHIGEMQVVHHFWAYPNLEVRRKSRDLTWQEPGWNTFVMKTVPLIRSMHSSILRPSSFSPMQ
;
A
#
# COMPACT_ATOMS: atom_id res chain seq x y z
N MET A 1 -11.66 9.24 -7.02
CA MET A 1 -11.26 7.81 -6.91
C MET A 1 -10.53 7.32 -8.16
N ILE A 2 -11.07 7.52 -9.37
CA ILE A 2 -10.43 7.11 -10.64
C ILE A 2 -9.01 7.68 -10.80
N GLU A 3 -8.82 8.97 -10.56
CA GLU A 3 -7.51 9.63 -10.67
C GLU A 3 -6.48 9.02 -9.71
N TRP A 4 -6.80 8.95 -8.42
CA TRP A 4 -5.94 8.32 -7.42
C TRP A 4 -5.61 6.87 -7.79
N GLY A 5 -6.62 6.07 -8.20
CA GLY A 5 -6.45 4.68 -8.60
C GLY A 5 -5.49 4.53 -9.79
N ASN A 6 -5.58 5.41 -10.78
CA ASN A 6 -4.68 5.42 -11.94
C ASN A 6 -3.23 5.73 -11.55
N HIS A 7 -3.01 6.66 -10.62
CA HIS A 7 -1.68 6.91 -10.08
C HIS A 7 -1.18 5.72 -9.23
N TRP A 8 -2.05 5.15 -8.39
CA TRP A 8 -1.75 4.02 -7.52
C TRP A 8 -1.32 2.78 -8.30
N ALA A 9 -2.02 2.43 -9.37
CA ALA A 9 -1.68 1.29 -10.22
C ALA A 9 -0.23 1.37 -10.75
N ARG A 10 0.23 2.58 -11.12
CA ARG A 10 1.62 2.80 -11.54
C ARG A 10 2.60 2.73 -10.37
N GLY A 11 2.26 3.33 -9.23
CA GLY A 11 3.06 3.27 -8.01
C GLY A 11 3.21 1.85 -7.44
N LEU A 12 2.20 0.99 -7.66
CA LEU A 12 2.23 -0.41 -7.24
C LEU A 12 3.38 -1.16 -7.89
N HIS A 13 3.69 -0.92 -9.16
CA HIS A 13 4.80 -1.59 -9.84
C HIS A 13 6.15 -1.23 -9.20
N LEU A 14 6.35 0.03 -8.81
CA LEU A 14 7.57 0.49 -8.12
C LEU A 14 7.69 -0.13 -6.73
N ARG A 15 6.57 -0.23 -6.01
CA ARG A 15 6.53 -0.73 -4.63
C ARG A 15 6.59 -2.27 -4.53
N SER A 16 6.03 -2.98 -5.49
CA SER A 16 5.99 -4.45 -5.50
C SER A 16 7.33 -5.11 -5.85
N LYS A 17 8.31 -4.37 -6.40
CA LYS A 17 9.65 -4.93 -6.68
C LYS A 17 10.31 -5.57 -5.44
N ASN A 18 10.06 -4.98 -4.28
CA ASN A 18 10.69 -5.37 -3.03
C ASN A 18 9.72 -6.07 -2.06
N LEU A 19 8.46 -6.34 -2.48
CA LEU A 19 7.38 -6.74 -1.58
C LEU A 19 6.32 -7.64 -2.19
N ARG A 20 5.80 -8.54 -1.34
CA ARG A 20 4.59 -9.31 -1.64
C ARG A 20 3.36 -8.48 -1.29
N ALA A 21 2.75 -7.88 -2.32
CA ALA A 21 1.42 -7.30 -2.21
C ALA A 21 0.40 -8.41 -1.89
N VAL A 22 -0.45 -8.20 -0.89
CA VAL A 22 -1.50 -9.15 -0.50
C VAL A 22 -2.81 -8.80 -1.21
N ALA A 23 -3.25 -7.55 -1.08
CA ALA A 23 -4.48 -7.09 -1.69
C ALA A 23 -4.48 -5.57 -1.88
N GLY A 24 -5.17 -5.11 -2.92
CA GLY A 24 -5.58 -3.72 -3.12
C GLY A 24 -7.07 -3.71 -3.43
N LEU A 25 -7.86 -3.05 -2.58
CA LEU A 25 -9.32 -3.10 -2.58
C LEU A 25 -9.90 -1.68 -2.54
N PHE A 26 -11.09 -1.51 -3.11
CA PHE A 26 -11.86 -0.29 -3.05
C PHE A 26 -13.20 -0.58 -2.37
N SER A 27 -13.63 0.29 -1.46
CA SER A 27 -14.96 0.18 -0.86
C SER A 27 -16.04 0.47 -1.90
N HIS A 28 -16.91 -0.51 -2.16
CA HIS A 28 -18.11 -0.32 -2.98
C HIS A 28 -19.37 -0.03 -2.13
N ILE A 29 -19.43 -0.59 -0.92
CA ILE A 29 -20.53 -0.42 0.05
C ILE A 29 -19.90 -0.06 1.40
N GLY A 30 -20.51 0.87 2.14
CA GLY A 30 -19.99 1.42 3.41
C GLY A 30 -19.32 2.79 3.21
N GLU A 31 -18.18 3.04 3.85
CA GLU A 31 -17.43 4.28 3.66
C GLU A 31 -16.81 4.30 2.24
N MET A 32 -17.38 5.16 1.39
CA MET A 32 -17.01 5.27 -0.02
C MET A 32 -15.71 6.03 -0.21
N GLN A 33 -15.08 5.85 -1.37
CA GLN A 33 -13.79 6.47 -1.74
C GLN A 33 -12.62 6.06 -0.83
N VAL A 34 -12.78 4.97 -0.08
CA VAL A 34 -11.71 4.38 0.73
C VAL A 34 -10.97 3.31 -0.08
N VAL A 35 -9.65 3.34 0.03
CA VAL A 35 -8.74 2.34 -0.52
C VAL A 35 -8.14 1.55 0.62
N HIS A 36 -8.21 0.22 0.53
CA HIS A 36 -7.53 -0.68 1.46
C HIS A 36 -6.40 -1.38 0.73
N HIS A 37 -5.21 -1.39 1.32
CA HIS A 37 -4.08 -2.14 0.78
C HIS A 37 -3.37 -2.93 1.87
N PHE A 38 -3.09 -4.19 1.59
CA PHE A 38 -2.46 -5.13 2.50
C PHE A 38 -1.10 -5.55 1.96
N TRP A 39 -0.14 -5.63 2.87
CA TRP A 39 1.25 -5.95 2.57
C TRP A 39 1.74 -6.97 3.58
N ALA A 40 2.33 -8.06 3.11
CA ALA A 40 2.92 -9.07 3.97
C ALA A 40 4.42 -8.79 4.15
N TYR A 41 4.87 -8.86 5.39
CA TYR A 41 6.27 -8.71 5.75
C TYR A 41 6.65 -9.82 6.75
N PRO A 42 7.83 -10.44 6.62
CA PRO A 42 8.31 -11.43 7.59
C PRO A 42 8.49 -10.85 9.00
N ASN A 43 8.91 -9.58 9.09
CA ASN A 43 9.07 -8.85 10.34
C ASN A 43 9.07 -7.33 10.10
N LEU A 44 9.08 -6.54 11.19
CA LEU A 44 9.02 -5.08 11.12
C LEU A 44 10.30 -4.43 10.61
N GLU A 45 11.47 -5.07 10.78
CA GLU A 45 12.73 -4.56 10.22
C GLU A 45 12.76 -4.66 8.70
N VAL A 46 12.29 -5.79 8.14
CA VAL A 46 12.12 -5.94 6.69
C VAL A 46 11.12 -4.93 6.17
N ARG A 47 10.03 -4.65 6.91
CA ARG A 47 9.08 -3.59 6.57
C ARG A 47 9.76 -2.22 6.50
N ARG A 48 10.57 -1.88 7.49
CA ARG A 48 11.29 -0.59 7.52
C ARG A 48 12.24 -0.48 6.33
N LYS A 49 13.15 -1.45 6.17
CA LYS A 49 14.12 -1.47 5.06
C LYS A 49 13.45 -1.39 3.70
N SER A 50 12.37 -2.14 3.50
CA SER A 50 11.65 -2.14 2.23
C SER A 50 11.01 -0.78 1.93
N ARG A 51 10.41 -0.12 2.93
CA ARG A 51 9.88 1.25 2.77
C ARG A 51 10.98 2.27 2.46
N ASP A 52 12.14 2.13 3.10
CA ASP A 52 13.30 3.00 2.86
C ASP A 52 13.82 2.82 1.42
N LEU A 53 13.90 1.57 0.93
CA LEU A 53 14.27 1.26 -0.45
C LEU A 53 13.24 1.79 -1.45
N THR A 54 11.94 1.63 -1.19
CA THR A 54 10.89 2.20 -2.07
C THR A 54 11.01 3.71 -2.19
N TRP A 55 11.43 4.41 -1.12
CA TRP A 55 11.66 5.86 -1.20
C TRP A 55 12.82 6.26 -2.11
N GLN A 56 13.78 5.36 -2.32
CA GLN A 56 14.92 5.58 -3.22
C GLN A 56 14.60 5.24 -4.68
N GLU A 57 13.48 4.56 -4.97
CA GLU A 57 13.11 4.20 -6.33
C GLU A 57 12.81 5.46 -7.18
N PRO A 58 13.44 5.59 -8.37
CA PRO A 58 13.16 6.69 -9.28
C PRO A 58 11.67 6.77 -9.63
N GLY A 59 11.09 7.96 -9.48
CA GLY A 59 9.68 8.21 -9.77
C GLY A 59 8.72 7.95 -8.61
N TRP A 60 9.19 7.38 -7.49
CA TRP A 60 8.36 7.23 -6.28
C TRP A 60 7.93 8.59 -5.71
N ASN A 61 8.85 9.56 -5.67
CA ASN A 61 8.57 10.94 -5.26
C ASN A 61 7.47 11.59 -6.11
N THR A 62 7.52 11.45 -7.44
CA THR A 62 6.50 11.96 -8.36
C THR A 62 5.16 11.31 -8.13
N PHE A 63 5.15 10.02 -7.84
CA PHE A 63 3.94 9.29 -7.48
C PHE A 63 3.31 9.83 -6.17
N VAL A 64 4.12 10.03 -5.13
CA VAL A 64 3.66 10.58 -3.84
C VAL A 64 3.09 11.98 -4.04
N MET A 65 3.76 12.85 -4.81
CA MET A 65 3.29 14.22 -5.10
C MET A 65 1.91 14.25 -5.77
N LYS A 66 1.60 13.27 -6.63
CA LYS A 66 0.31 13.21 -7.34
C LYS A 66 -0.81 12.57 -6.53
N THR A 67 -0.48 11.75 -5.53
CA THR A 67 -1.49 10.98 -4.78
C THR A 67 -1.80 11.57 -3.41
N VAL A 68 -0.82 12.13 -2.70
CA VAL A 68 -1.03 12.70 -1.36
C VAL A 68 -2.10 13.81 -1.33
N PRO A 69 -2.14 14.78 -2.27
CA PRO A 69 -3.17 15.82 -2.26
C PRO A 69 -4.60 15.31 -2.41
N LEU A 70 -4.77 14.08 -2.94
CA LEU A 70 -6.07 13.45 -3.14
C LEU A 70 -6.53 12.64 -1.92
N ILE A 71 -5.72 12.57 -0.84
CA ILE A 71 -6.01 11.80 0.37
C ILE A 71 -6.47 12.75 1.48
N ARG A 72 -7.69 12.51 2.01
CA ARG A 72 -8.23 13.28 3.14
C ARG A 72 -7.72 12.79 4.50
N SER A 73 -7.63 11.48 4.67
CA SER A 73 -7.16 10.82 5.88
C SER A 73 -6.45 9.52 5.51
N MET A 74 -5.49 9.10 6.34
CA MET A 74 -4.74 7.87 6.14
C MET A 74 -4.53 7.17 7.48
N HIS A 75 -4.88 5.89 7.52
CA HIS A 75 -4.72 5.05 8.71
C HIS A 75 -3.90 3.81 8.35
N SER A 76 -3.14 3.29 9.31
CA SER A 76 -2.40 2.05 9.14
C SER A 76 -2.36 1.27 10.45
N SER A 77 -2.60 -0.03 10.36
CA SER A 77 -2.51 -0.95 11.49
C SER A 77 -1.60 -2.13 11.14
N ILE A 78 -1.01 -2.74 12.18
CA ILE A 78 -0.23 -3.98 12.04
C ILE A 78 -1.11 -5.13 12.52
N LEU A 79 -1.27 -6.12 11.66
CA LEU A 79 -2.03 -7.33 11.95
C LEU A 79 -1.07 -8.50 12.16
N ARG A 80 -1.43 -9.41 13.06
CA ARG A 80 -0.78 -10.72 13.18
C ARG A 80 -1.79 -11.78 12.75
N PRO A 81 -1.43 -12.71 11.85
CA PRO A 81 -2.34 -13.78 11.47
C PRO A 81 -2.65 -14.64 12.68
N SER A 82 -3.91 -15.05 12.83
CA SER A 82 -4.31 -16.04 13.82
C SER A 82 -3.78 -17.43 13.42
N SER A 83 -3.76 -18.37 14.36
CA SER A 83 -3.28 -19.74 14.13
C SER A 83 -4.02 -20.50 13.01
N PHE A 84 -5.27 -20.13 12.75
CA PHE A 84 -6.11 -20.75 11.72
C PHE A 84 -6.19 -19.93 10.42
N SER A 85 -5.50 -18.80 10.33
CA SER A 85 -5.43 -18.01 9.10
C SER A 85 -4.74 -18.84 8.00
N PRO A 86 -5.37 -19.05 6.82
CA PRO A 86 -4.70 -19.70 5.69
C PRO A 86 -3.48 -18.91 5.19
N MET A 87 -3.46 -17.61 5.46
CA MET A 87 -2.32 -16.74 5.24
C MET A 87 -1.48 -16.73 6.52
N GLN A 88 -0.48 -17.61 6.56
CA GLN A 88 0.65 -17.59 7.51
C GLN A 88 1.84 -16.85 6.89
#